data_AF-N9Q408-F1
#
_entry.id   AF-N9Q408-F1
#
_cell.length_a   1.000
_cell.length_b   1.000
_cell.length_c   1.000
_cell.angle_alpha   90.00
_cell.angle_beta   90.00
_cell.angle_gamma   90.00
#
_symmetry.space_group_name_H-M   'P 1'
#
loop_
_entity.id
_entity.type
_entity.pdbx_description
1 polymer ?
#
loop_
_entity_poly.entity_id
_entity_poly.type
_entity_poly.pdbx_seq_one_letter_code
_entity_poly.pdbx_strand_id
1 'polypeptide(L)' 'MISWNYSNARAQLSMIMDQAVSGQPVEITRRGRESAVVISKASYEAYKKAEYEQICQKSNEKN' A
#
# COMPACT_ATOMS: atom_id res chain seq x y z
N MET A 1 -0.11 -11.69 -0.53
CA MET A 1 -0.49 -10.52 -1.35
C MET A 1 -1.15 -11.04 -2.62
N ILE A 2 -2.35 -10.56 -2.95
CA ILE A 2 -3.09 -10.98 -4.15
C ILE A 2 -2.80 -9.97 -5.26
N SER A 3 -2.53 -10.42 -6.48
CA SER A 3 -2.23 -9.55 -7.61
C SER A 3 -3.33 -9.61 -8.67
N TRP A 4 -3.78 -8.44 -9.12
CA TRP A 4 -4.84 -8.27 -10.11
C TRP A 4 -4.32 -7.47 -11.30
N ASN A 5 -4.68 -7.88 -12.52
CA ASN A 5 -4.51 -6.97 -13.66
C ASN A 5 -5.53 -5.83 -13.56
N TYR A 6 -5.23 -4.70 -14.20
CA TYR A 6 -6.07 -3.50 -14.17
C TYR A 6 -7.53 -3.73 -14.59
N SER A 7 -7.77 -4.53 -15.64
CA SER A 7 -9.13 -4.76 -16.15
C SER A 7 -10.00 -5.46 -15.11
N ASN A 8 -9.47 -6.51 -14.48
CA ASN A 8 -10.16 -7.26 -13.44
C ASN A 8 -10.30 -6.41 -12.16
N ALA A 9 -9.26 -5.68 -11.78
CA ALA A 9 -9.29 -4.79 -10.61
C ALA A 9 -10.35 -3.69 -10.75
N ARG A 10 -10.51 -3.11 -11.95
CA ARG A 10 -11.53 -2.11 -12.23
C ARG A 10 -12.94 -2.67 -12.09
N ALA A 11 -13.17 -3.91 -12.54
CA ALA A 11 -14.46 -4.57 -12.44
C ALA A 11 -14.84 -4.95 -11.01
N GLN A 12 -13.87 -5.16 -10.13
CA GLN A 12 -14.07 -5.63 -8.75
C GLN A 12 -13.50 -4.68 -7.69
N LEU A 13 -13.51 -3.38 -7.97
CA LEU A 13 -12.87 -2.38 -7.10
C LEU A 13 -13.45 -2.39 -5.68
N SER A 14 -14.76 -2.54 -5.52
CA SER A 14 -15.40 -2.60 -4.19
C SER A 14 -14.84 -3.74 -3.34
N MET A 15 -14.73 -4.95 -3.92
CA MET A 15 -14.17 -6.10 -3.22
C MET A 15 -12.70 -5.89 -2.84
N ILE A 16 -11.92 -5.25 -3.71
CA ILE A 16 -10.52 -4.90 -3.44
C ILE A 16 -10.43 -3.91 -2.26
N MET A 17 -11.34 -2.93 -2.19
CA MET A 17 -11.40 -2.01 -1.05
C MET A 17 -11.74 -2.74 0.25
N ASP A 18 -12.71 -3.65 0.24
CA ASP A 18 -13.08 -4.45 1.42
C ASP A 18 -11.89 -5.30 1.90
N GLN A 19 -11.17 -5.93 0.97
CA GLN A 19 -9.93 -6.67 1.26
C GLN A 19 -8.88 -5.76 1.89
N ALA A 20 -8.63 -4.59 1.29
CA ALA A 20 -7.65 -3.64 1.80
C ALA A 20 -7.99 -3.16 3.22
N VAL A 21 -9.26 -2.85 3.50
CA VAL A 21 -9.75 -2.45 4.83
C VAL A 21 -9.66 -3.59 5.83
N SER A 22 -9.87 -4.85 5.41
CA SER A 22 -9.65 -6.04 6.26
C SER A 22 -8.17 -6.35 6.53
N GLY A 23 -7.25 -5.50 6.07
CA GLY A 23 -5.82 -5.66 6.27
C GLY A 23 -5.14 -6.59 5.27
N GLN A 24 -5.78 -6.87 4.13
CA GLN A 24 -5.20 -7.67 3.04
C GLN A 24 -4.69 -6.76 1.92
N PRO A 25 -3.36 -6.59 1.74
CA PRO A 25 -2.82 -5.81 0.64
C PRO A 25 -3.09 -6.46 -0.72
N VAL A 26 -3.53 -5.64 -1.67
CA VAL A 26 -3.80 -6.07 -3.06
C VAL A 26 -2.91 -5.32 -4.03
N GLU A 27 -2.18 -6.04 -4.85
CA GLU A 27 -1.40 -5.47 -5.95
C GLU A 27 -2.27 -5.31 -7.20
N ILE A 28 -2.12 -4.20 -7.91
CA ILE A 28 -2.73 -3.95 -9.21
C ILE A 28 -1.61 -3.72 -10.23
N THR A 29 -1.59 -4.54 -11.28
CA THR A 29 -0.62 -4.47 -12.38
C THR A 29 -1.24 -3.89 -13.65
N ARG A 30 -0.43 -3.18 -14.44
CA ARG A 30 -0.79 -2.60 -15.74
C ARG A 30 0.30 -2.92 -16.74
N ARG A 31 -0.05 -3.37 -17.95
CA ARG A 31 0.93 -3.72 -18.99
C ARG A 31 1.78 -2.49 -19.33
N GLY A 32 3.11 -2.62 -19.24
CA GLY A 32 4.06 -1.55 -19.56
C GLY A 32 4.07 -0.38 -18.56
N ARG A 33 3.57 -0.58 -17.34
CA ARG A 33 3.57 0.41 -16.25
C ARG A 33 3.97 -0.27 -14.94
N GLU A 34 4.45 0.51 -13.99
CA GLU A 34 4.70 0.03 -12.63
C GLU A 34 3.40 -0.46 -11.95
N SER A 35 3.52 -1.42 -11.05
CA SER A 35 2.42 -1.90 -10.23
C SER A 35 2.13 -0.94 -9.07
N ALA A 36 0.91 -1.00 -8.56
CA ALA A 36 0.47 -0.23 -7.40
C ALA A 36 -0.13 -1.16 -6.35
N VAL A 37 -0.08 -0.77 -5.08
CA VAL A 37 -0.64 -1.55 -3.98
C VAL A 37 -1.78 -0.78 -3.32
N VAL A 38 -2.90 -1.45 -3.09
CA VAL A 38 -4.03 -0.95 -2.31
C VAL A 38 -3.93 -1.56 -0.91
N ILE A 39 -3.92 -0.69 0.10
CA ILE A 39 -3.93 -1.02 1.53
C ILE A 39 -4.92 -0.13 2.27
N SER A 40 -5.29 -0.49 3.51
CA SER A 40 -6.09 0.39 4.35
C SER A 40 -5.37 1.72 4.59
N LYS A 41 -6.15 2.79 4.78
CA LYS A 41 -5.62 4.10 5.18
C LYS A 41 -4.80 4.03 6.46
N ALA A 42 -5.29 3.29 7.47
CA ALA A 42 -4.60 3.12 8.74
C ALA A 42 -3.22 2.46 8.57
N SER A 43 -3.12 1.44 7.71
CA SER A 43 -1.85 0.79 7.38
C SER A 43 -0.87 1.74 6.70
N TYR A 44 -1.36 2.57 5.77
CA TYR A 44 -0.52 3.58 5.11
C TYR A 44 0.01 4.63 6.10
N GLU A 45 -0.86 5.16 6.96
CA GLU A 45 -0.48 6.16 7.96
C GLU A 45 0.52 5.60 8.98
N ALA A 46 0.31 4.36 9.46
CA ALA A 46 1.25 3.69 10.36
C ALA A 46 2.62 3.48 9.71
N TYR A 47 2.65 3.07 8.44
CA TYR A 47 3.90 2.94 7.68
C TYR A 47 4.62 4.28 7.56
N LYS A 48 3.92 5.35 7.15
CA LYS A 48 4.50 6.69 7.00
C LYS A 48 4.99 7.26 8.32
N LYS A 49 4.27 7.01 9.43
CA LYS A 49 4.70 7.39 10.77
C LYS A 49 5.98 6.68 11.17
N ALA A 50 6.04 5.36 11.00
CA ALA A 50 7.24 4.57 11.32
C ALA A 50 8.44 4.96 10.45
N GLU A 51 8.23 5.26 9.17
CA GLU A 51 9.27 5.77 8.26
C GLU A 51 9.81 7.13 8.76
N TYR A 52 8.91 8.04 9.13
CA TYR A 52 9.29 9.35 9.68
C TYR A 52 10.08 9.22 10.98
N GLU A 53 9.61 8.41 11.93
CA GLU A 53 10.28 8.16 13.21
C GLU A 53 11.70 7.60 13.00
N GLN A 54 11.87 6.63 12.08
CA GLN A 54 13.18 6.09 11.73
C GLN A 54 14.12 7.14 11.15
N ILE A 55 13.61 8.08 10.34
CA ILE A 55 14.42 9.17 9.78
C ILE A 55 14.87 10.11 10.89
N CYS A 56 13.96 10.52 11.79
CA CYS A 56 14.27 11.41 12.90
C CYS A 56 15.28 10.80 13.89
N GLN A 57 15.17 9.49 14.17
CA GLN A 57 16.12 8.77 15.03
C GLN A 57 17.55 8.84 14.47
N LYS A 58 17.71 8.58 13.16
CA LYS A 58 19.02 8.60 12.48
C LYS A 58 19.64 9.99 12.41
N SER A 59 18.84 11.06 12.44
CA SER A 59 19.33 12.43 12.49
C SER A 59 19.84 12.83 13.87
N ASN A 60 19.30 12.25 14.94
CA ASN A 60 19.74 12.52 16.31
C ASN A 60 21.00 11.75 16.71
N GLU A 61 21.30 10.62 16.07
CA GLU A 61 22.52 9.82 16.33
C GLU A 61 23.78 10.34 15.61
N LYS A 62 23.64 11.35 14.74
CA LYS A 62 24.74 11.93 13.94
C LYS A 62 25.26 13.28 14.46
N ASN A 63 24.83 13.71 15.66
CA ASN A 63 25.31 14.92 16.34
C ASN A 63 26.08 14.57 17.60
#